data_AF-A0A7K0QWC7-F1
#
_entry.id   AF-A0A7K0QWC7-F1
#
_cell.length_a   1.000
_cell.length_b   1.000
_cell.length_c   1.000
_cell.angle_alpha   90.00
_cell.angle_beta   90.00
_cell.angle_gamma   90.00
#
_symmetry.space_group_name_H-M   'P 1'
#
loop_
_entity.id
_entity.type
_entity.pdbx_description
1 polymer ?
#
loop_
_entity_poly.entity_id
_entity_poly.type
_entity_poly.pdbx_seq_one_letter_code
_entity_poly.pdbx_strand_id
1 'polypeptide(L)' 'MRLGYFSMPLHPLGREWADTLREDRDAVILADRLGFHDAFIGEHLTDRHENITNSLLFLATLIPETTQIR' A
#
# COMPACT_ATOMS: atom_id res chain seq x y z
N MET A 1 11.16 19.28 3.80
CA MET A 1 10.19 19.00 2.71
C MET A 1 9.37 17.79 3.13
N ARG A 2 8.05 17.78 2.89
CA ARG A 2 7.19 16.61 3.18
C ARG A 2 7.01 15.81 1.89
N LEU A 3 7.47 14.56 1.88
CA LEU A 3 7.34 13.67 0.73
C LEU A 3 6.20 12.69 0.98
N GLY A 4 5.32 12.53 -0.01
CA GLY A 4 4.26 11.52 0.00
C GLY A 4 4.65 10.30 -0.83
N TYR A 5 4.34 9.11 -0.34
CA TYR A 5 4.41 7.86 -1.07
C TYR A 5 3.06 7.61 -1.76
N PHE A 6 3.07 7.30 -3.06
CA PHE A 6 1.87 6.92 -3.79
C PHE A 6 2.14 5.61 -4.52
N SER A 7 1.23 4.63 -4.38
CA SER A 7 1.30 3.35 -5.08
C SER A 7 0.01 3.07 -5.85
N MET A 8 0.18 2.71 -7.12
CA MET A 8 -0.76 1.87 -7.85
C MET A 8 -0.40 0.44 -7.47
N PRO A 9 -1.25 -0.33 -6.78
CA PRO A 9 -0.94 -1.70 -6.32
C PRO A 9 -0.96 -2.69 -7.50
N LEU A 10 -0.12 -2.44 -8.50
CA LEU A 10 -0.12 -3.07 -9.81
C LEU A 10 0.79 -4.30 -9.83
N HIS A 11 0.19 -5.46 -10.12
CA HIS A 11 0.88 -6.74 -10.12
C HIS A 11 0.61 -7.53 -11.41
N PRO A 12 1.57 -8.34 -11.90
CA PRO A 12 1.33 -9.25 -13.02
C PRO A 12 0.23 -10.29 -12.72
N LEU A 13 -0.54 -10.67 -13.74
CA LEU A 13 -1.53 -11.74 -13.62
C LEU A 13 -0.89 -13.08 -13.25
N GLY A 14 -1.64 -13.89 -12.49
CA GLY A 14 -1.20 -15.23 -12.06
C GLY A 14 -0.39 -15.24 -10.76
N ARG A 15 -0.18 -14.08 -10.14
CA ARG A 15 0.38 -13.95 -8.79
C ARG A 15 -0.68 -14.26 -7.74
N GLU A 16 -0.26 -14.90 -6.65
CA GLU A 16 -1.13 -15.14 -5.50
C GLU A 16 -1.45 -13.81 -4.80
N TRP A 17 -2.74 -13.57 -4.56
CA TRP A 17 -3.20 -12.30 -3.98
C TRP A 17 -2.59 -12.01 -2.59
N ALA A 18 -2.38 -13.05 -1.78
CA ALA A 18 -1.78 -12.89 -0.46
C ALA A 18 -0.33 -12.40 -0.52
N ASP A 19 0.43 -12.80 -1.55
CA ASP A 19 1.81 -12.35 -1.74
C ASP A 19 1.85 -10.88 -2.16
N THR A 20 1.02 -10.49 -3.13
CA THR A 20 0.94 -9.10 -3.60
C THR A 20 0.44 -8.16 -2.50
N LEU A 21 -0.55 -8.59 -1.70
CA LEU A 21 -1.05 -7.84 -0.56
C LEU A 21 0.06 -7.60 0.50
N ARG A 22 0.90 -8.61 0.76
CA ARG A 22 2.06 -8.45 1.66
C ARG A 22 3.08 -7.49 1.08
N GLU A 23 3.39 -7.60 -0.21
CA GLU A 23 4.33 -6.71 -0.90
C GLU A 23 3.87 -5.24 -0.83
N ASP A 24 2.58 -4.97 -1.03
CA ASP A 24 2.02 -3.62 -0.90
C ASP A 24 2.13 -3.09 0.54
N ARG A 25 1.92 -3.94 1.56
CA ARG A 25 2.13 -3.55 2.98
C ARG A 25 3.59 -3.21 3.24
N ASP A 26 4.50 -4.09 2.83
CA ASP A 26 5.93 -3.95 3.06
C ASP A 26 6.47 -2.67 2.41
N ALA A 27 5.93 -2.27 1.26
CA ALA A 27 6.26 -1.01 0.61
C ALA A 27 5.88 0.21 1.46
N VAL A 28 4.69 0.23 2.06
CA VAL A 28 4.27 1.33 2.97
C VAL A 28 5.11 1.36 4.25
N ILE A 29 5.39 0.19 4.84
CA ILE A 29 6.25 0.09 6.03
C ILE A 29 7.67 0.56 5.71
N LEU A 30 8.19 0.25 4.53
CA LEU A 30 9.48 0.76 4.08
C LEU A 30 9.44 2.28 3.90
N ALA A 31 8.40 2.82 3.28
CA ALA A 31 8.22 4.27 3.14
C ALA A 31 8.19 4.98 4.51
N ASP A 32 7.54 4.37 5.51
CA ASP A 32 7.54 4.88 6.90
C ASP A 32 8.97 4.96 7.46
N ARG A 33 9.75 3.88 7.33
CA ARG A 33 11.14 3.81 7.80
C ARG A 33 12.06 4.78 7.08
N LEU A 34 11.75 5.11 5.83
CA LEU A 34 12.49 6.09 5.01
C LEU A 34 12.10 7.55 5.31
N GLY A 35 11.10 7.77 6.19
CA GLY A 35 10.70 9.11 6.63
C GLY A 35 9.74 9.83 5.67
N PHE A 36 8.97 9.09 4.86
CA PHE A 36 7.85 9.68 4.13
C PHE A 36 6.76 10.15 5.10
N HIS A 37 6.06 11.22 4.73
CA HIS A 37 5.06 11.85 5.57
C HIS A 37 3.66 11.25 5.36
N ASP A 38 3.28 10.98 4.12
CA ASP A 38 1.94 10.55 3.74
C ASP A 38 2.05 9.29 2.87
N ALA A 39 1.07 8.39 2.91
CA ALA A 39 0.96 7.25 1.99
C ALA A 39 -0.43 7.18 1.36
N PHE A 40 -0.45 6.97 0.05
CA PHE A 40 -1.66 6.92 -0.78
C PHE A 40 -1.65 5.63 -1.61
N ILE A 41 -2.79 4.93 -1.65
CA ILE A 41 -2.95 3.65 -2.33
C ILE A 41 -4.16 3.74 -3.27
N GLY A 42 -3.97 3.34 -4.52
CA GLY A 42 -5.06 3.22 -5.49
C GLY A 42 -6.11 2.19 -5.06
N GLU A 43 -7.39 2.48 -5.35
CA GLU A 43 -8.52 1.59 -5.04
C GLU A 43 -9.20 1.13 -6.33
N HIS A 44 -9.25 -0.18 -6.54
CA HIS A 44 -9.79 -0.80 -7.76
C HIS A 44 -10.59 -2.05 -7.40
N LEU A 45 -11.81 -2.17 -7.94
CA LEU A 45 -12.75 -3.23 -7.53
C LEU A 45 -12.71 -4.45 -8.44
N THR A 46 -12.64 -4.24 -9.76
CA THR A 46 -12.74 -5.29 -10.77
C THR A 46 -11.45 -5.52 -11.55
N ASP A 47 -10.43 -4.69 -11.30
CA ASP A 47 -9.11 -4.87 -11.91
C ASP A 47 -8.39 -6.03 -11.22
N ARG A 48 -7.77 -6.89 -12.03
CA ARG A 48 -6.98 -8.02 -11.52
C ARG A 48 -5.51 -7.66 -11.35
N HIS A 49 -5.05 -6.60 -12.01
CA HIS A 49 -3.68 -6.13 -11.86
C HIS A 49 -3.56 -5.22 -10.64
N GLU A 50 -4.55 -4.35 -10.40
CA GLU A 50 -4.63 -3.50 -9.22
C GLU A 50 -5.63 -4.07 -8.21
N ASN A 51 -5.15 -4.80 -7.20
CA ASN A 51 -5.98 -5.74 -6.43
C ASN A 51 -6.28 -5.32 -4.98
N ILE A 52 -6.10 -4.03 -4.67
CA ILE A 52 -6.58 -3.41 -3.43
C ILE A 52 -7.98 -2.82 -3.67
N THR A 53 -8.99 -3.47 -3.10
CA THR A 53 -10.40 -3.13 -3.32
C THR A 53 -10.97 -2.12 -2.33
N ASN A 54 -10.25 -1.85 -1.24
CA ASN A 54 -10.62 -0.83 -0.26
C ASN A 54 -9.34 -0.25 0.37
N SER A 55 -8.98 0.94 -0.11
CA SER A 55 -7.77 1.66 0.32
C SER A 55 -7.79 2.01 1.81
N LEU A 56 -8.96 2.39 2.34
CA LEU A 56 -9.15 2.73 3.75
C LEU A 56 -8.87 1.53 4.66
N LEU A 57 -9.48 0.37 4.38
CA LEU A 57 -9.26 -0.85 5.17
C LEU A 57 -7.81 -1.33 5.06
N PHE A 58 -7.23 -1.28 3.86
CA PHE A 58 -5.83 -1.61 3.66
C PHE A 58 -4.92 -0.71 4.53
N LEU A 59 -5.06 0.61 4.45
CA LEU A 59 -4.25 1.55 5.24
C LEU A 59 -4.54 1.43 6.75
N ALA A 60 -5.78 1.14 7.16
CA ALA A 60 -6.12 0.92 8.56
C ALA A 60 -5.32 -0.24 9.18
N THR A 61 -5.01 -1.27 8.40
CA THR A 61 -4.19 -2.40 8.87
C THR A 61 -2.71 -2.08 9.03
N LEU A 62 -2.24 -0.91 8.56
CA LEU A 62 -0.86 -0.45 8.63
C LEU A 62 -0.62 0.53 9.79
N ILE A 63 -1.68 1.12 10.36
CA ILE A 63 -1.61 2.00 11.53
C ILE A 63 -0.74 1.44 12.68
N PRO A 64 -0.84 0.15 13.07
CA PRO A 64 0.01 -0.37 14.15
C PRO A 64 1.47 -0.64 13.74
N GLU A 65 1.79 -0.61 12.45
CA GLU A 65 3.12 -0.94 11.91
C GLU A 65 3.91 0.29 11.43
N THR A 66 3.30 1.46 11.44
CA THR A 66 3.92 2.73 11.03
C THR A 66 4.01 3.72 12.19
N THR A 67 4.98 4.64 12.12
CA THR A 67 5.24 5.61 13.21
C THR A 67 5.43 7.05 12.73
N GLN A 68 5.77 7.24 11.45
CA GLN A 68 6.05 8.52 10.82
C GLN A 68 4.90 8.97 9.91
N ILE A 69 4.35 8.04 9.12
CA ILE A 69 3.27 8.28 8.17
C ILE A 69 2.00 8.71 8.91
N ARG A 70 1.30 9.72 8.35
CA ARG A 70 0.08 10.32 8.88
C ARG A 70 -1.15 10.01 8.05
#